data_AF-A0A1F4X695-F1
#
_entry.id   AF-A0A1F4X695-F1
#
_cell.length_a   1.000
_cell.length_b   1.000
_cell.length_c   1.000
_cell.angle_alpha   90.00
_cell.angle_beta   90.00
_cell.angle_gamma   90.00
#
_symmetry.space_group_name_H-M   'P 1'
#
loop_
_entity.id
_entity.type
_entity.pdbx_description
1 polymer ?
#
loop_
_entity_poly.entity_id
_entity_poly.type
_entity_poly.pdbx_seq_one_letter_code
_entity_poly.pdbx_strand_id
1 'polypeptide(L)'
;MNVTINLDEQANPKYYKLWDQSNELMEKLNEVATDLKKFKYPKFFSRSAAKRLDEQGQKLIRSEPAFIKWRDAAIDFCLRPEYVFNRDEPQATAFLHYTLKLNSRVDQLDRYVNFASNLYQIIKSDLRSIQNNSRYIISTLLAIVALALAIIAL
;
A
#
# COMPACT_ATOMS: atom_id res chain seq x y z
N MET A 1 -4.66 39.17 -4.15
CA MET A 1 -6.09 38.82 -4.12
C MET A 1 -6.17 37.31 -3.95
N ASN A 2 -6.62 36.82 -2.78
CA ASN A 2 -6.83 35.39 -2.60
C ASN A 2 -8.19 35.03 -3.20
N VAL A 3 -8.18 34.21 -4.24
CA VAL A 3 -9.42 33.66 -4.81
C VAL A 3 -9.76 32.43 -3.99
N THR A 4 -10.82 32.51 -3.20
CA THR A 4 -11.39 31.35 -2.52
C THR A 4 -12.25 30.62 -3.55
N ILE A 5 -11.93 29.35 -3.82
CA ILE A 5 -12.70 28.48 -4.70
C ILE A 5 -13.37 27.45 -3.78
N ASN A 6 -14.70 27.45 -3.70
CA ASN A 6 -15.45 26.56 -2.81
C ASN A 6 -16.55 25.82 -3.58
N LEU A 7 -16.37 24.51 -3.74
CA LEU A 7 -17.41 23.63 -4.25
C LEU A 7 -18.45 23.39 -3.15
N ASP A 8 -19.72 23.57 -3.48
CA ASP A 8 -20.80 23.22 -2.55
C ASP A 8 -20.92 21.69 -2.44
N GLU A 9 -20.87 21.19 -1.21
CA GLU A 9 -20.88 19.75 -0.95
C GLU A 9 -22.23 19.11 -1.25
N GLN A 10 -23.32 19.80 -0.93
CA GLN A 10 -24.68 19.30 -1.17
C GLN A 10 -24.99 19.19 -2.66
N ALA A 11 -24.49 20.13 -3.46
CA ALA A 11 -24.64 20.14 -4.91
C ALA A 11 -23.67 19.18 -5.63
N ASN A 12 -22.58 18.75 -4.99
CA ASN A 12 -21.54 17.89 -5.59
C ASN A 12 -21.27 16.59 -4.82
N PRO A 13 -22.31 15.83 -4.41
CA PRO A 13 -22.16 14.71 -3.48
C PRO A 13 -21.27 13.58 -4.04
N LYS A 14 -21.24 13.40 -5.36
CA LYS A 14 -20.41 12.38 -6.03
C LYS A 14 -18.91 12.67 -5.87
N TYR A 15 -18.50 13.93 -6.02
CA TYR A 15 -17.12 14.35 -5.81
C TYR A 15 -16.69 14.13 -4.35
N TYR A 16 -17.50 14.61 -3.41
CA TYR A 16 -17.18 14.50 -1.98
C TYR A 16 -17.17 13.05 -1.51
N LYS A 17 -18.10 12.22 -1.97
CA LYS A 17 -18.06 10.76 -1.73
C LYS A 17 -16.76 10.13 -2.21
N LEU A 18 -16.28 10.45 -3.42
CA LEU A 18 -15.00 9.95 -3.93
C LEU A 18 -13.84 10.47 -3.08
N TRP A 19 -13.89 11.72 -2.66
CA TRP A 19 -12.87 12.32 -1.80
C TRP A 19 -12.79 11.64 -0.43
N ASP A 20 -13.91 11.40 0.23
CA ASP A 20 -13.96 10.77 1.55
C ASP A 20 -13.51 9.31 1.51
N GLN A 21 -13.98 8.56 0.51
CA GLN A 21 -13.50 7.20 0.25
C GLN A 21 -11.98 7.17 0.03
N SER A 22 -11.42 8.19 -0.61
CA SER A 22 -9.97 8.30 -0.80
C SER A 22 -9.22 8.48 0.53
N ASN A 23 -9.80 9.22 1.49
CA ASN A 23 -9.20 9.42 2.80
C ASN A 23 -9.17 8.11 3.60
N GLU A 24 -10.26 7.36 3.60
CA GLU A 24 -10.32 6.04 4.25
C GLU A 24 -9.31 5.05 3.66
N LEU A 25 -9.16 5.05 2.32
CA LEU A 25 -8.17 4.20 1.64
C LEU A 25 -6.74 4.61 2.01
N MET A 26 -6.48 5.92 2.07
CA MET A 26 -5.18 6.47 2.47
C MET A 26 -4.80 6.02 3.88
N GLU A 27 -5.74 6.08 4.82
CA GLU A 27 -5.50 5.70 6.22
C GLU A 27 -5.11 4.22 6.32
N LYS A 28 -5.89 3.34 5.68
CA LYS A 28 -5.62 1.89 5.65
C LYS A 28 -4.26 1.59 5.02
N LEU A 29 -3.91 2.24 3.91
CA LEU A 29 -2.63 2.03 3.24
C LEU A 29 -1.47 2.59 4.07
N ASN A 30 -1.67 3.72 4.76
CA ASN A 30 -0.66 4.33 5.61
C ASN A 30 -0.38 3.47 6.86
N GLU A 31 -1.40 2.84 7.44
CA GLU A 31 -1.22 1.86 8.52
C GLU A 31 -0.29 0.73 8.07
N VAL A 32 -0.59 0.10 6.92
CA VAL A 32 0.24 -1.01 6.41
C VAL A 32 1.65 -0.55 6.05
N ALA A 33 1.79 0.58 5.37
CA ALA A 33 3.11 1.12 5.01
C ALA A 33 3.95 1.46 6.26
N THR A 34 3.31 1.96 7.32
CA THR A 34 3.97 2.26 8.60
C THR A 34 4.43 0.98 9.30
N ASP A 35 3.59 -0.05 9.31
CA ASP A 35 3.92 -1.35 9.89
C ASP A 35 5.07 -2.02 9.13
N LEU A 36 5.05 -1.97 7.79
CA LEU A 36 6.13 -2.51 6.94
C LEU A 36 7.45 -1.75 7.15
N LYS A 37 7.42 -0.41 7.25
CA LYS A 37 8.63 0.39 7.55
C LYS A 37 9.24 0.06 8.91
N LYS A 38 8.41 -0.29 9.89
CA LYS A 38 8.84 -0.65 11.26
C LYS A 38 9.21 -2.13 11.38
N PHE A 39 9.07 -2.92 10.32
CA PHE A 39 9.32 -4.35 10.35
C PHE A 39 10.80 -4.64 10.65
N LYS A 40 11.07 -5.31 11.77
CA LYS A 40 12.43 -5.69 12.17
C LYS A 40 12.81 -7.04 11.60
N TYR A 41 13.93 -7.07 10.86
CA TYR A 41 14.51 -8.30 10.34
C TYR A 41 15.09 -9.17 11.46
N PRO A 42 14.74 -10.46 11.52
CA PRO A 42 15.39 -11.39 12.43
C PRO A 42 16.76 -11.81 11.85
N LYS A 43 17.76 -12.01 12.71
CA LYS A 43 19.09 -12.49 12.27
C LYS A 43 19.09 -13.94 11.78
N PHE A 44 18.14 -14.74 12.28
CA PHE A 44 17.90 -16.13 11.89
C PHE A 44 16.44 -16.29 11.48
N PHE A 45 16.10 -17.36 10.79
CA PHE A 45 14.72 -17.60 10.39
C PHE A 45 13.79 -17.66 11.61
N SER A 46 12.72 -16.86 11.57
CA SER A 46 11.69 -16.85 12.60
C SER A 46 10.31 -17.00 11.97
N ARG A 47 9.62 -18.10 12.31
CA ARG A 47 8.25 -18.36 11.87
C ARG A 47 7.29 -17.25 12.32
N SER A 48 7.53 -16.62 13.47
CA SER A 48 6.69 -15.50 13.94
C SER A 48 6.92 -14.22 13.14
N ALA A 49 8.14 -13.95 12.66
CA ALA A 49 8.40 -12.85 11.74
C ALA A 49 7.69 -13.08 10.40
N ALA A 50 7.79 -14.28 9.83
CA ALA A 50 7.09 -14.64 8.60
C ALA A 50 5.57 -14.48 8.74
N LYS A 51 4.97 -14.97 9.84
CA LYS A 51 3.54 -14.82 10.11
C LYS A 51 3.10 -13.36 10.17
N ARG A 52 3.83 -12.50 10.90
CA ARG A 52 3.51 -11.06 10.99
C ARG A 52 3.61 -10.37 9.63
N LEU A 53 4.59 -10.75 8.81
CA LEU A 53 4.71 -10.20 7.45
C LEU A 53 3.51 -10.63 6.59
N ASP A 54 3.11 -11.89 6.66
CA ASP A 54 1.94 -12.40 5.94
C ASP A 54 0.65 -11.70 6.37
N GLU A 55 0.49 -11.40 7.66
CA GLU A 55 -0.64 -10.59 8.16
C GLU A 55 -0.70 -9.21 7.48
N GLN A 56 0.45 -8.54 7.31
CA GLN A 56 0.53 -7.26 6.59
C GLN A 56 0.25 -7.41 5.09
N GLY A 57 0.75 -8.49 4.47
CA GLY A 57 0.44 -8.82 3.08
C GLY A 57 -1.05 -9.05 2.85
N GLN A 58 -1.73 -9.72 3.79
CA GLN A 58 -3.18 -9.93 3.74
C GLN A 58 -3.96 -8.61 3.87
N LYS A 59 -3.48 -7.66 4.69
CA LYS A 59 -4.09 -6.32 4.75
C LYS A 59 -4.01 -5.60 3.39
N LEU A 60 -2.87 -5.67 2.69
CA LEU A 60 -2.72 -5.10 1.33
C LEU A 60 -3.65 -5.77 0.31
N ILE A 61 -3.71 -7.10 0.31
CA ILE A 61 -4.57 -7.86 -0.62
C ILE A 61 -6.05 -7.51 -0.40
N ARG A 62 -6.45 -7.29 0.86
CA ARG A 62 -7.84 -6.91 1.19
C ARG A 62 -8.18 -5.47 0.79
N SER A 63 -7.21 -4.56 0.76
CA SER A 63 -7.45 -3.17 0.36
C SER A 63 -7.43 -2.97 -1.17
N GLU A 64 -6.77 -3.86 -1.91
CA GLU A 64 -6.62 -3.76 -3.37
C GLU A 64 -7.95 -3.70 -4.14
N PRO A 65 -8.98 -4.54 -3.89
CA PRO A 65 -10.25 -4.45 -4.63
C PRO A 65 -10.99 -3.13 -4.38
N ALA A 66 -10.95 -2.63 -3.12
CA ALA A 66 -11.57 -1.36 -2.77
C ALA A 66 -10.85 -0.18 -3.43
N PHE A 67 -9.52 -0.25 -3.50
CA PHE A 67 -8.70 0.73 -4.19
C PHE A 67 -8.98 0.75 -5.70
N ILE A 68 -8.95 -0.40 -6.38
CA ILE A 68 -9.21 -0.49 -7.83
C ILE A 68 -10.59 0.06 -8.15
N LYS A 69 -11.62 -0.37 -7.41
CA LYS A 69 -12.99 0.10 -7.61
C LYS A 69 -13.12 1.62 -7.43
N TRP A 70 -12.47 2.16 -6.40
CA TRP A 70 -12.45 3.60 -6.16
C TRP A 70 -11.71 4.37 -7.26
N ARG A 71 -10.52 3.88 -7.65
CA ARG A 71 -9.68 4.49 -8.68
C ARG A 71 -10.41 4.57 -10.00
N ASP A 72 -11.02 3.47 -10.44
CA ASP A 72 -11.74 3.42 -11.70
C ASP A 72 -12.94 4.39 -11.68
N ALA A 73 -13.65 4.51 -10.55
CA ALA A 73 -14.73 5.48 -10.39
C ALA A 73 -14.24 6.94 -10.36
N ALA A 74 -13.07 7.20 -9.76
CA ALA A 74 -12.46 8.52 -9.72
C ALA A 74 -11.96 8.96 -11.11
N ILE A 75 -11.32 8.05 -11.85
CA ILE A 75 -10.89 8.28 -13.24
C ILE A 75 -12.10 8.55 -14.12
N ASP A 76 -13.16 7.73 -14.01
CA ASP A 76 -14.39 7.94 -14.79
C ASP A 76 -15.02 9.31 -14.51
N PHE A 77 -15.05 9.73 -13.25
CA PHE A 77 -15.50 11.07 -12.88
C PHE A 77 -14.59 12.17 -13.45
N CYS A 78 -13.27 12.02 -13.43
CA CYS A 78 -12.35 13.00 -14.03
C CYS A 78 -12.48 13.10 -15.56
N LEU A 79 -12.86 12.02 -16.24
CA LEU A 79 -13.11 12.02 -17.69
C LEU A 79 -14.45 12.67 -18.04
N ARG A 80 -15.44 12.52 -17.16
CA ARG A 80 -16.80 13.07 -17.33
C ARG A 80 -17.25 13.79 -16.06
N PRO A 81 -16.62 14.94 -15.74
CA PRO A 81 -16.87 15.66 -14.51
C PRO A 81 -18.25 16.33 -14.52
N GLU A 82 -19.03 16.05 -13.49
CA GLU A 82 -20.38 16.57 -13.28
C GLU A 82 -20.36 17.55 -12.10
N TYR A 83 -19.77 18.72 -12.31
CA TYR A 83 -19.70 19.76 -11.28
C TYR A 83 -20.84 20.76 -11.38
N VAL A 84 -21.36 21.17 -10.22
CA VAL A 84 -22.29 22.28 -10.07
C VAL A 84 -21.58 23.41 -9.33
N PHE A 85 -21.33 24.51 -10.03
CA PHE A 85 -20.69 25.71 -9.48
C PHE A 85 -21.71 26.82 -9.22
N ASN A 86 -21.42 27.67 -8.23
CA ASN A 86 -22.17 28.91 -8.03
C ASN A 86 -21.91 29.88 -9.20
N ARG A 87 -22.92 30.67 -9.58
CA ARG A 87 -22.85 31.59 -10.72
C ARG A 87 -21.75 32.65 -10.60
N ASP A 88 -21.38 33.00 -9.37
CA ASP A 88 -20.45 34.10 -9.07
C ASP A 88 -18.97 33.64 -8.99
N GLU A 89 -18.69 32.36 -9.18
CA GLU A 89 -17.33 31.81 -9.14
C GLU A 89 -16.68 31.73 -10.53
N PRO A 90 -15.35 31.84 -10.64
CA PRO A 90 -14.63 31.57 -11.89
C PRO A 90 -14.69 30.07 -12.24
N GLN A 91 -15.79 29.66 -12.86
CA GLN A 91 -16.17 28.25 -13.07
C GLN A 91 -15.09 27.43 -13.79
N ALA A 92 -14.42 28.00 -14.79
CA ALA A 92 -13.32 27.33 -15.49
C ALA A 92 -12.14 27.01 -14.56
N THR A 93 -11.79 27.95 -13.68
CA THR A 93 -10.72 27.77 -12.69
C THR A 93 -11.14 26.77 -11.61
N ALA A 94 -12.38 26.84 -11.13
CA ALA A 94 -12.92 25.92 -10.14
C ALA A 94 -12.96 24.47 -10.69
N PHE A 95 -13.47 24.32 -11.91
CA PHE A 95 -13.45 23.07 -12.66
C PHE A 95 -12.07 22.45 -12.75
N LEU A 96 -11.08 23.23 -13.23
CA LEU A 96 -9.72 22.76 -13.37
C LEU A 96 -9.13 22.38 -12.00
N HIS A 97 -9.34 23.20 -10.98
CA HIS A 97 -8.84 22.96 -9.63
C HIS A 97 -9.32 21.62 -9.07
N TYR A 98 -10.64 21.37 -9.05
CA TYR A 98 -11.19 20.16 -8.43
C TYR A 98 -10.89 18.90 -9.24
N THR A 99 -10.87 19.01 -10.57
CA THR A 99 -10.50 17.88 -11.43
C THR A 99 -9.04 17.49 -11.20
N LEU A 100 -8.12 18.47 -11.20
CA LEU A 100 -6.70 18.22 -10.94
C LEU A 100 -6.47 17.70 -9.51
N LYS A 101 -7.23 18.20 -8.53
CA LYS A 101 -7.13 17.75 -7.15
C LYS A 101 -7.51 16.27 -6.99
N LEU A 102 -8.61 15.83 -7.62
CA LEU A 102 -9.00 14.42 -7.59
C LEU A 102 -8.04 13.55 -8.40
N ASN A 103 -7.58 14.01 -9.56
CA ASN A 103 -6.60 13.26 -10.35
C ASN A 103 -5.25 13.09 -9.60
N SER A 104 -4.77 14.16 -8.97
CA SER A 104 -3.58 14.10 -8.10
C SER A 104 -3.76 13.14 -6.94
N ARG A 105 -4.98 13.04 -6.39
CA ARG A 105 -5.30 12.06 -5.34
C ARG A 105 -5.22 10.61 -5.86
N VAL A 106 -5.67 10.36 -7.08
CA VAL A 106 -5.50 9.05 -7.76
C VAL A 106 -4.02 8.70 -7.86
N ASP A 107 -3.21 9.59 -8.45
CA ASP A 107 -1.76 9.38 -8.59
C ASP A 107 -1.06 9.18 -7.24
N GLN A 108 -1.51 9.90 -6.20
CA GLN A 108 -0.98 9.75 -4.86
C GLN A 108 -1.26 8.34 -4.31
N LEU A 109 -2.51 7.88 -4.37
CA LEU A 109 -2.88 6.56 -3.85
C LEU A 109 -2.23 5.42 -4.65
N ASP A 110 -2.15 5.52 -5.98
CA ASP A 110 -1.41 4.56 -6.81
C ASP A 110 0.06 4.44 -6.36
N ARG A 111 0.73 5.59 -6.11
CA ARG A 111 2.10 5.60 -5.59
C ARG A 111 2.21 4.94 -4.21
N TYR A 112 1.24 5.17 -3.31
CA TYR A 112 1.25 4.54 -1.98
C TYR A 112 1.04 3.02 -2.05
N VAL A 113 0.10 2.53 -2.88
CA VAL A 113 -0.12 1.10 -3.09
C VAL A 113 1.12 0.43 -3.64
N ASN A 114 1.74 1.03 -4.66
CA ASN A 114 2.97 0.52 -5.27
C ASN A 114 4.13 0.51 -4.26
N PHE A 115 4.28 1.58 -3.48
CA PHE A 115 5.31 1.67 -2.45
C PHE A 115 5.14 0.59 -1.37
N ALA A 116 3.94 0.42 -0.82
CA ALA A 116 3.67 -0.59 0.20
C ALA A 116 3.86 -2.02 -0.34
N SER A 117 3.42 -2.27 -1.58
CA SER A 117 3.61 -3.55 -2.26
C SER A 117 5.08 -3.86 -2.48
N ASN A 118 5.87 -2.89 -2.94
CA ASN A 118 7.31 -3.05 -3.14
C ASN A 118 8.04 -3.30 -1.82
N LEU A 119 7.71 -2.56 -0.75
CA LEU A 119 8.26 -2.81 0.57
C LEU A 119 7.96 -4.23 1.06
N TYR A 120 6.70 -4.67 0.92
CA TYR A 120 6.30 -6.03 1.29
C TYR A 120 7.12 -7.08 0.54
N GLN A 121 7.31 -6.93 -0.78
CA GLN A 121 8.09 -7.88 -1.59
C GLN A 121 9.56 -7.91 -1.20
N ILE A 122 10.17 -6.76 -0.92
CA ILE A 122 11.57 -6.67 -0.44
C ILE A 122 11.71 -7.43 0.87
N ILE A 123 10.88 -7.11 1.88
CA ILE A 123 10.95 -7.75 3.20
C ILE A 123 10.72 -9.27 3.06
N LYS A 124 9.78 -9.69 2.21
CA LYS A 124 9.48 -11.10 1.95
C LYS A 124 10.66 -11.84 1.31
N SER A 125 11.32 -11.20 0.35
CA SER A 125 12.52 -11.74 -0.31
C SER A 125 13.65 -11.93 0.69
N ASP A 126 13.89 -10.94 1.54
CA ASP A 126 14.93 -10.99 2.57
C ASP A 126 14.67 -12.09 3.61
N LEU A 127 13.42 -12.24 4.07
CA LEU A 127 13.05 -13.34 4.97
C LEU A 127 13.26 -14.72 4.32
N ARG A 128 12.98 -14.87 3.03
CA ARG A 128 13.26 -16.12 2.29
C ARG A 128 14.76 -16.38 2.19
N SER A 129 15.57 -15.35 1.96
CA SER A 129 17.03 -15.45 1.95
C SER A 129 17.56 -15.92 3.31
N ILE A 130 17.09 -15.30 4.41
CA ILE A 130 17.42 -15.71 5.78
C ILE A 130 17.00 -17.17 6.04
N GLN A 131 15.82 -17.58 5.56
CA GLN A 131 15.35 -18.96 5.67
C GLN A 131 16.27 -19.95 4.96
N ASN A 132 16.67 -19.65 3.73
CA ASN A 132 17.53 -20.51 2.94
C ASN A 132 18.93 -20.61 3.56
N ASN A 133 19.51 -19.50 4.02
CA ASN A 133 20.79 -19.50 4.72
C ASN A 133 20.74 -20.32 6.03
N SER A 134 19.66 -20.17 6.80
CA SER A 134 19.47 -20.96 8.03
C SER A 134 19.40 -22.46 7.72
N ARG A 135 18.69 -22.85 6.66
CA ARG A 135 18.61 -24.25 6.21
C ARG A 135 19.97 -24.80 5.81
N TYR A 136 20.76 -24.02 5.07
CA TYR A 136 22.11 -24.41 4.64
C TYR A 136 23.06 -24.62 5.83
N ILE A 137 23.03 -23.73 6.83
CA ILE A 137 23.84 -23.87 8.04
C ILE A 137 23.44 -25.14 8.80
N ILE A 138 22.13 -25.37 9.00
CA ILE A 138 21.64 -26.55 9.71
C ILE A 138 22.02 -27.84 8.96
N SER A 139 21.86 -27.89 7.63
CA SER A 139 22.23 -29.07 6.85
C SER A 139 23.73 -29.35 6.89
N THR A 140 24.55 -28.30 6.85
CA THR A 140 26.02 -28.41 6.95
C THR A 140 26.43 -28.94 8.33
N LEU A 141 25.84 -28.40 9.41
CA LEU A 141 26.09 -28.87 10.78
C LEU A 141 25.68 -30.33 10.96
N LEU A 142 24.51 -30.73 10.45
CA LEU A 142 24.05 -32.12 10.49
C LEU A 142 24.99 -33.06 9.72
N ALA A 143 25.50 -32.63 8.56
CA ALA A 143 26.48 -33.40 7.79
C ALA A 143 27.80 -33.59 8.55
N ILE A 144 28.30 -32.53 9.22
CA ILE A 144 29.51 -32.61 10.05
C ILE A 144 29.30 -33.56 11.23
N VAL A 145 28.16 -33.48 11.92
CA VAL A 145 27.84 -34.39 13.04
C VAL A 145 27.73 -35.83 12.57
N ALA A 146 27.07 -36.08 11.44
CA ALA A 146 26.95 -37.42 10.86
C ALA A 146 28.33 -38.00 10.49
N LEU A 147 29.22 -37.19 9.90
CA LEU A 147 30.59 -37.59 9.60
C LEU A 147 31.38 -37.95 10.87
N ALA A 148 31.28 -37.12 11.91
CA ALA A 148 31.96 -37.39 13.18
C ALA A 148 31.46 -38.69 13.84
N LEU A 149 30.15 -38.93 13.83
CA LEU A 149 29.56 -40.17 14.33
C LEU A 149 30.01 -41.40 13.52
N ALA A 150 30.11 -41.27 12.20
CA ALA A 150 30.61 -42.34 11.34
C ALA A 150 32.08 -42.68 11.62
N ILE A 151 32.92 -41.67 11.91
CA ILE A 151 34.32 -41.87 12.31
C ILE A 151 34.42 -42.56 13.68
N ILE A 152 33.59 -42.18 14.64
CA ILE A 152 33.57 -42.81 15.98
C ILE A 152 33.10 -44.26 15.93
N ALA A 153 32.22 -44.59 14.99
CA ALA A 153 31.70 -45.94 14.79
C ALA A 153 32.64 -46.86 13.99
N LEU A 154 33.76 -46.33 13.47
CA LEU A 154 34.79 -47.06 12.73
C LEU A 154 35.88 -47.58 13.67
#